data_AF-A0A432ZYL6-F1
#
_entry.id   AF-A0A432ZYL6-F1
#
_cell.length_a   1.000
_cell.length_b   1.000
_cell.length_c   1.000
_cell.angle_alpha   90.00
_cell.angle_beta   90.00
_cell.angle_gamma   90.00
#
_symmetry.space_group_name_H-M   'P 1'
#
loop_
_entity.id
_entity.type
_entity.pdbx_description
1 polymer ?
#
loop_
_entity_poly.entity_id
_entity_poly.type
_entity_poly.pdbx_seq_one_letter_code
_entity_poly.pdbx_strand_id
1 'polypeptide(L)'
;MSFSDMALNYWPIAFDGYFFNEIRRLGDSNYVPNEADVLRARLKSTGITDTRFNMGQLSIHMFDVGGQRSERKKWIHCFESVTSIIFCVALSEYDQVLLEEAGQ
;
A
#
# COMPACT_ATOMS: atom_id res chain seq x y z
N MET A 1 -4.66 -21.12 -10.09
CA MET A 1 -4.99 -20.25 -8.95
C MET A 1 -6.49 -20.09 -8.95
N SER A 2 -7.19 -20.67 -7.96
CA SER A 2 -8.64 -20.77 -7.99
C SER A 2 -9.31 -19.49 -7.49
N PHE A 3 -10.56 -19.24 -7.90
CA PHE A 3 -11.36 -18.11 -7.40
C PHE A 3 -11.50 -18.15 -5.86
N SER A 4 -11.51 -19.36 -5.29
CA SER A 4 -11.47 -19.62 -3.84
C SER A 4 -10.15 -19.19 -3.17
N ASP A 5 -9.00 -19.33 -3.85
CA ASP A 5 -7.71 -18.88 -3.31
C ASP A 5 -7.61 -17.34 -3.27
N MET A 6 -8.28 -16.67 -4.21
CA MET A 6 -8.32 -15.20 -4.28
C MET A 6 -9.24 -14.63 -3.19
N ALA A 7 -10.37 -15.28 -2.93
CA ALA A 7 -11.35 -14.85 -1.94
C ALA A 7 -10.91 -15.11 -0.48
N LEU A 8 -10.06 -16.09 -0.19
CA LEU A 8 -9.61 -16.32 1.20
C LEU A 8 -8.37 -15.50 1.58
N ASN A 9 -7.49 -15.21 0.61
CA ASN A 9 -6.22 -14.53 0.89
C ASN A 9 -6.24 -13.01 0.63
N TYR A 10 -7.24 -12.50 -0.11
CA TYR A 10 -7.31 -11.08 -0.49
C TYR A 10 -8.65 -10.40 -0.15
N TRP A 11 -9.65 -11.12 0.40
CA TRP A 11 -10.93 -10.52 0.79
C TRP A 11 -10.85 -9.37 1.81
N PRO A 12 -9.92 -9.36 2.80
CA PRO A 12 -9.74 -8.20 3.67
C PRO A 12 -9.29 -6.93 2.93
N ILE A 13 -8.81 -7.05 1.68
CA ILE A 13 -8.27 -5.94 0.88
C ILE A 13 -9.38 -5.21 0.11
N ALA A 14 -10.58 -5.79 0.01
CA ALA A 14 -11.75 -5.18 -0.62
C ALA A 14 -12.61 -4.34 0.35
N PHE A 15 -12.01 -3.82 1.43
CA PHE A 15 -12.73 -3.28 2.59
C PHE A 15 -13.58 -2.03 2.33
N ASP A 16 -13.55 -1.44 1.12
CA ASP A 16 -14.41 -0.30 0.78
C ASP A 16 -15.45 -0.62 -0.32
N GLY A 17 -15.52 -1.86 -0.82
CA GLY A 17 -16.43 -2.23 -1.91
C GLY A 17 -16.27 -1.42 -3.22
N TYR A 18 -15.34 -0.46 -3.26
CA TYR A 18 -15.18 0.54 -4.30
C TYR A 18 -15.05 -0.08 -5.68
N PHE A 19 -14.13 -1.02 -5.84
CA PHE A 19 -13.92 -1.69 -7.12
C PHE A 19 -15.11 -2.53 -7.56
N PHE A 20 -15.88 -3.09 -6.62
CA PHE A 20 -17.12 -3.81 -6.96
C PHE A 20 -18.23 -2.86 -7.40
N ASN A 21 -18.37 -1.71 -6.73
CA ASN A 21 -19.34 -0.68 -7.12
C ASN A 21 -19.01 -0.08 -8.49
N GLU A 22 -17.71 0.02 -8.81
CA GLU A 22 -17.21 0.57 -10.07
C GLU A 22 -16.98 -0.50 -11.17
N ILE A 23 -17.40 -1.75 -10.96
CA ILE A 23 -17.02 -2.89 -11.82
C ILE A 23 -17.39 -2.69 -13.29
N ARG A 24 -18.49 -1.98 -13.58
CA ARG A 24 -18.91 -1.68 -14.96
C ARG A 24 -17.93 -0.73 -15.65
N ARG A 25 -17.42 0.27 -14.93
CA ARG A 25 -16.44 1.24 -15.45
C ARG A 25 -15.07 0.59 -15.62
N LEU A 26 -14.66 -0.26 -14.66
CA LEU A 26 -13.39 -0.97 -14.70
C LEU A 26 -13.33 -2.03 -15.81
N GLY A 27 -14.47 -2.60 -16.19
CA GLY A 27 -14.59 -3.61 -17.25
C GLY A 27 -14.80 -3.05 -18.66
N ASP A 28 -14.89 -1.73 -18.83
CA ASP A 28 -15.04 -1.09 -20.13
C ASP A 28 -13.74 -1.27 -20.96
N SER A 29 -13.88 -1.52 -22.28
CA SER A 29 -12.72 -1.73 -23.16
C SER A 29 -11.85 -0.48 -23.32
N ASN A 30 -12.40 0.70 -23.04
CA ASN A 30 -11.69 1.99 -23.08
C ASN A 30 -11.37 2.52 -21.68
N TYR A 31 -11.36 1.65 -20.66
CA TYR A 31 -11.06 2.04 -19.29
C TYR A 31 -9.69 2.73 -19.16
N VAL A 32 -9.69 3.90 -18.52
CA VAL A 32 -8.49 4.63 -18.08
C VAL A 32 -8.62 4.87 -16.57
N PRO A 33 -7.62 4.48 -15.76
CA PRO A 33 -7.66 4.69 -14.31
C PRO A 33 -7.77 6.17 -13.95
N ASN A 34 -8.65 6.48 -13.00
CA ASN A 34 -8.70 7.80 -12.37
C ASN A 34 -7.87 7.83 -11.07
N GLU A 35 -7.76 9.00 -10.45
CA GLU A 35 -7.00 9.16 -9.21
C GLU A 35 -7.48 8.24 -8.07
N ALA A 36 -8.80 8.03 -7.94
CA ALA A 36 -9.36 7.16 -6.91
C ALA A 36 -9.00 5.68 -7.15
N ASP A 37 -8.98 5.22 -8.41
CA ASP A 37 -8.50 3.89 -8.77
C ASP A 37 -7.04 3.70 -8.37
N VAL A 38 -6.20 4.69 -8.70
CA VAL A 38 -4.76 4.67 -8.40
C VAL A 38 -4.51 4.67 -6.90
N LEU A 39 -5.18 5.54 -6.14
CA LEU A 39 -5.00 5.65 -4.69
C LEU A 39 -5.52 4.42 -3.93
N ARG A 40 -6.52 3.72 -4.45
CA ARG A 40 -7.14 2.54 -3.82
C ARG A 40 -6.51 1.23 -4.28
N ALA A 41 -5.74 1.24 -5.36
CA ALA A 41 -4.99 0.08 -5.82
C ALA A 41 -3.93 -0.29 -4.78
N ARG A 42 -4.09 -1.45 -4.11
CA ARG A 42 -3.07 -1.97 -3.22
C ARG A 42 -1.98 -2.66 -4.04
N LEU A 43 -0.89 -1.93 -4.28
CA LEU A 43 0.37 -2.51 -4.74
C LEU A 43 1.29 -2.70 -3.55
N LYS A 44 1.88 -3.89 -3.44
CA LYS A 44 2.86 -4.18 -2.39
C LYS A 44 4.14 -3.38 -2.69
N SER A 45 4.46 -2.38 -1.88
CA SER A 45 5.76 -1.70 -1.93
C SER A 45 6.87 -2.69 -1.62
N THR A 46 7.82 -2.83 -2.56
CA THR A 46 9.02 -3.66 -2.39
C THR A 46 10.25 -2.78 -2.49
N GLY A 47 11.23 -2.98 -1.61
CA GLY A 47 12.42 -2.15 -1.58
C GLY A 47 12.16 -0.76 -0.98
N ILE A 48 12.95 0.21 -1.45
CA ILE A 48 12.94 1.60 -1.01
C ILE A 48 12.70 2.43 -2.27
N THR A 49 11.71 3.32 -2.23
CA THR A 49 11.44 4.28 -3.30
C THR A 49 11.61 5.69 -2.76
N ASP A 50 12.41 6.53 -3.41
CA ASP A 50 12.53 7.94 -3.08
C ASP A 50 11.72 8.83 -4.02
N THR A 51 11.24 9.96 -3.51
CA THR A 51 10.53 10.98 -4.28
C THR A 51 10.90 12.35 -3.76
N ARG A 52 11.19 13.27 -4.67
CA ARG A 52 11.54 14.66 -4.35
C ARG A 52 10.46 15.59 -4.85
N PHE A 53 9.97 16.45 -3.96
CA PHE A 53 8.96 17.43 -4.30
C PHE A 53 9.10 18.69 -3.45
N ASN A 54 8.62 19.81 -3.98
CA ASN A 54 8.61 21.08 -3.28
C ASN A 54 7.23 21.37 -2.71
N MET A 55 7.18 21.80 -1.46
CA MET A 55 5.98 22.29 -0.80
C MET A 55 6.21 23.74 -0.38
N GLY A 56 5.84 24.68 -1.26
CA GLY A 56 6.19 26.09 -1.10
C GLY A 56 7.71 26.30 -1.17
N GLN A 57 8.31 26.80 -0.09
CA GLN A 57 9.76 26.98 0.03
C GLN A 57 10.49 25.74 0.58
N LEU A 58 9.75 24.71 0.99
CA LEU A 58 10.32 23.49 1.55
C LEU A 58 10.61 22.47 0.44
N SER A 59 11.86 22.05 0.30
CA SER A 59 12.25 20.91 -0.55
C SER A 59 12.22 19.63 0.26
N ILE A 60 11.30 18.72 -0.06
CA ILE A 60 11.11 17.45 0.64
C ILE A 60 11.73 16.31 -0.18
N HIS A 61 12.53 15.49 0.49
CA HIS A 61 13.01 14.21 -0.01
C HIS A 61 12.37 13.10 0.82
N MET A 62 11.39 12.43 0.25
CA MET A 62 10.58 11.42 0.92
C MET A 62 11.02 10.03 0.50
N PHE A 63 11.12 9.12 1.47
CA PHE A 63 11.42 7.72 1.25
C PHE A 63 10.22 6.88 1.67
N ASP A 64 9.65 6.11 0.73
CA ASP A 64 8.67 5.06 1.02
C ASP A 64 9.41 3.73 1.19
N VAL A 65 9.17 3.08 2.34
CA VAL A 65 9.79 1.81 2.71
C VAL A 65 8.71 0.77 2.93
N GLY A 66 8.88 -0.41 2.33
CA GLY A 66 7.93 -1.50 2.53
C GLY A 66 7.78 -1.87 4.02
N GLY A 67 6.54 -1.97 4.49
CA GLY A 67 6.21 -2.25 5.91
C GLY A 67 6.32 -3.72 6.33
N GLN A 68 6.41 -4.63 5.36
CA GLN A 68 6.43 -6.08 5.58
C GLN A 68 7.70 -6.54 6.29
N ARG A 69 7.61 -7.62 7.07
CA ARG A 69 8.74 -8.11 7.90
C ARG A 69 10.00 -8.40 7.08
N SER A 70 9.87 -8.84 5.82
CA SER A 70 11.00 -9.06 4.91
C SER A 70 11.73 -7.78 4.51
N GLU A 71 11.02 -6.65 4.47
CA GLU A 71 11.54 -5.36 4.02
C GLU A 71 12.17 -4.55 5.16
N ARG A 72 11.79 -4.79 6.42
CA ARG A 72 12.28 -4.04 7.60
C ARG A 72 13.80 -4.05 7.74
N LYS A 73 14.49 -5.10 7.29
CA LYS A 73 15.96 -5.16 7.29
C LYS A 73 16.60 -4.07 6.41
N LYS A 74 15.88 -3.57 5.40
CA LYS A 74 16.35 -2.55 4.45
C LYS A 74 16.21 -1.13 5.02
N TRP A 75 15.36 -0.93 6.03
CA TRP A 75 15.06 0.41 6.57
C TRP A 75 16.30 1.12 7.10
N ILE A 76 17.30 0.38 7.60
CA ILE A 76 18.56 0.95 8.10
C ILE A 76 19.25 1.84 7.06
N HIS A 77 19.10 1.54 5.76
CA HIS A 77 19.68 2.34 4.67
C HIS A 77 18.98 3.68 4.46
N CYS A 78 17.75 3.84 4.94
CA CYS A 78 16.99 5.08 4.82
C CYS A 78 17.15 6.00 6.04
N PHE A 79 17.70 5.51 7.16
CA PHE A 79 17.76 6.27 8.41
C PHE A 79 18.97 7.22 8.52
N GLU A 80 19.87 7.24 7.55
CA GLU A 80 20.97 8.17 7.55
C GLU A 80 20.46 9.59 7.22
N SER A 81 20.57 10.50 8.18
CA SER A 81 20.22 11.93 8.03
C SER A 81 18.73 12.24 7.75
N VAL A 82 17.80 11.42 8.24
CA VAL A 82 16.36 11.76 8.19
C VAL A 82 16.01 12.88 9.14
N THR A 83 15.23 13.86 8.67
CA THR A 83 14.76 14.98 9.51
C THR A 83 13.58 14.57 10.38
N SER A 84 12.70 13.69 9.89
CA SER A 84 11.48 13.29 10.57
C SER A 84 11.01 11.93 10.06
N ILE A 85 10.26 11.21 10.91
CA ILE A 85 9.67 9.91 10.59
C ILE A 85 8.15 10.06 10.65
N ILE A 86 7.47 9.61 9.61
CA ILE A 86 6.01 9.49 9.58
C ILE A 86 5.68 8.02 9.79
N PHE A 87 5.04 7.69 10.91
CA PHE A 87 4.62 6.33 11.23
C PHE A 87 3.10 6.21 11.08
N CYS A 88 2.65 5.39 10.13
CA CYS A 88 1.25 5.19 9.82
C CYS A 88 0.72 3.91 10.48
N VAL A 89 -0.46 3.98 11.12
CA VAL A 89 -1.13 2.84 11.73
C VAL A 89 -2.57 2.77 11.22
N ALA A 90 -2.99 1.59 10.76
CA ALA A 90 -4.35 1.34 10.36
C ALA A 90 -5.24 1.11 11.60
N LEU A 91 -6.01 2.13 11.99
CA LEU A 91 -6.91 2.03 13.15
C LEU A 91 -8.07 1.05 12.95
N SER A 92 -8.49 0.87 11.69
CA SER A 92 -9.60 -0.02 11.32
C SER A 92 -9.25 -1.50 11.40
N GLU A 93 -7.97 -1.86 11.54
CA GLU A 93 -7.49 -3.24 11.54
C GLU A 93 -7.30 -3.80 12.96
N TYR A 94 -7.97 -3.21 13.96
CA TYR A 94 -7.79 -3.58 15.38
C TYR A 94 -8.18 -5.02 15.72
N ASP A 95 -9.08 -5.62 14.95
CA ASP A 95 -9.58 -6.98 15.09
C ASP A 95 -8.98 -7.95 14.05
N GLN A 96 -8.00 -7.50 13.28
CA GLN A 96 -7.34 -8.29 12.25
C GLN A 96 -6.02 -8.88 12.72
N VAL A 97 -5.63 -9.99 12.12
CA VAL A 97 -4.33 -10.65 12.35
C VAL A 97 -3.39 -10.39 11.19
N LEU A 98 -2.08 -10.34 11.48
CA LEU A 98 -1.07 -10.21 10.44
C LEU A 98 -0.97 -11.52 9.66
N LEU A 99 -1.12 -11.47 8.33
CA LEU A 99 -0.95 -12.63 7.46
C LEU A 99 0.46 -13.27 7.58
N GLU A 100 1.45 -12.47 7.96
CA GLU A 100 2.84 -12.91 8.17
C GLU A 100 3.03 -13.76 9.44
N GLU A 101 2.01 -13.93 10.29
CA GLU A 101 2.05 -14.75 11.50
C GLU A 101 1.55 -16.20 11.31
N ALA A 102 0.86 -16.49 10.20
CA ALA A 102 0.36 -17.84 9.89
C ALA A 102 1.50 -18.76 9.42
N GLY A 103 2.43 -19.09 10.32
CA GLY A 103 3.56 -19.96 10.05
C GLY A 103 4.68 -19.95 11.07
N GLN A 104 4.45 -19.44 12.29
CA GLN A 104 5.35 -19.63 13.43
C GLN A 104 5.00 -20.89 14.22
#